data_AF-A0A2K4KZ41-F1
#
_entry.id   AF-A0A2K4KZ41-F1
#
_cell.length_a   1.000
_cell.length_b   1.000
_cell.length_c   1.000
_cell.angle_alpha   90.00
_cell.angle_beta   90.00
_cell.angle_gamma   90.00
#
_symmetry.space_group_name_H-M   'P 1'
#
loop_
_entity.id
_entity.type
_entity.pdbx_description
1 polymer ?
#
loop_
_entity_poly.entity_id
_entity_poly.type
_entity_poly.pdbx_seq_one_letter_code
_entity_poly.pdbx_strand_id
1 'polypeptide(L)'
;MNSLLDKVALASSLDVSADDLDALGHIKEYRPPVFGPYFESAAVIQSVDPQSLLNHGPASASDENDVGLAAGWCPGGSWSGGVCKPFNNNRTHWMSTYTGVRNLPIHSAILPGTHNSGFDLKAEFAPSMEVCQDVSPHEQLNAGIRVLDIRVHHYSGYLAGDPRRFMIYHSTTNGRTIQGDIINGIKSFHFGSGWDRRREIVIVNFHQFRKFTQAAHAELIGILKSSFGDSIISPTYKNLSVSQIWGLPGFKNVVVSYNAGERDLSFWPGVNQRWIGSNTPSDSALKAFIDVVGKEAKPAGELRSIQAARMAFPLFEPKDISSSLMSWFAAGNAHSPIMKYYIINTDWSLRHRLVDNIIYSNQFRARTLGLEDVEQAHPTVARAKSLPSARHMLFRISDEHWSPTVSLPPILSEESHRLLVRSDASAECVLDMRNSDVPMARVTLSAGDAVAFVCLDGSEQWQLQVRDCSPDDHSQSIPAPCDGEKFVRYTLSYGNYLPLVYLPAVAAANGVVLVVSEAPYETRICHARGADEIEHVISAGQTLAFTYDEPAGGWSMEPVLTNATSD
;
A
#
# COMPACT_ATOMS: atom_id res chain seq x y z
N MET A 1 -9.34 49.75 4.52
CA MET A 1 -8.15 49.07 5.07
C MET A 1 -8.48 47.98 6.10
N ASN A 2 -9.71 47.89 6.65
CA ASN A 2 -10.07 46.85 7.62
C ASN A 2 -10.50 45.49 7.01
N SER A 3 -10.93 45.39 5.76
CA SER A 3 -11.52 44.14 5.25
C SER A 3 -10.52 43.03 4.89
N LEU A 4 -9.22 43.33 4.73
CA LEU A 4 -8.22 42.32 4.36
C LEU A 4 -7.69 41.61 5.61
N LEU A 5 -7.42 42.35 6.69
CA LEU A 5 -6.99 41.82 7.98
C LEU A 5 -8.06 40.92 8.60
N ASP A 6 -9.34 41.31 8.52
CA ASP A 6 -10.46 40.50 9.01
C ASP A 6 -10.62 39.20 8.22
N LYS A 7 -10.41 39.23 6.89
CA LYS A 7 -10.43 38.02 6.05
C LYS A 7 -9.25 37.11 6.29
N VAL A 8 -8.05 37.65 6.56
CA VAL A 8 -6.87 36.85 6.89
C VAL A 8 -7.05 36.17 8.25
N ALA A 9 -7.59 36.89 9.25
CA ALA A 9 -7.90 36.30 10.56
C ALA A 9 -8.99 35.23 10.47
N LEU A 10 -10.07 35.50 9.71
CA LEU A 10 -11.15 34.54 9.47
C LEU A 10 -10.64 33.30 8.70
N ALA A 11 -9.88 33.51 7.62
CA ALA A 11 -9.30 32.44 6.84
C ALA A 11 -8.31 31.60 7.67
N SER A 12 -7.50 32.24 8.53
CA SER A 12 -6.64 31.55 9.50
C SER A 12 -7.42 30.77 10.55
N SER A 13 -8.60 31.25 10.98
CA SER A 13 -9.46 30.53 11.93
C SER A 13 -10.19 29.34 11.30
N LEU A 14 -10.40 29.40 9.97
CA LEU A 14 -11.05 28.36 9.17
C LEU A 14 -10.04 27.44 8.45
N ASP A 15 -8.75 27.65 8.64
CA ASP A 15 -7.64 26.97 7.94
C ASP A 15 -7.74 27.00 6.40
N VAL A 16 -8.22 28.12 5.83
CA VAL A 16 -8.34 28.35 4.37
C VAL A 16 -7.53 29.58 3.93
N SER A 17 -7.36 29.79 2.62
CA SER A 17 -6.74 31.01 2.09
C SER A 17 -7.73 32.18 2.10
N ALA A 18 -7.25 33.40 2.38
CA ALA A 18 -8.08 34.60 2.31
C ALA A 18 -8.60 34.89 0.89
N ASP A 19 -7.91 34.37 -0.14
CA ASP A 19 -8.31 34.51 -1.54
C ASP A 19 -9.53 33.65 -1.91
N ASP A 20 -9.86 32.64 -1.09
CA ASP A 20 -10.98 31.73 -1.33
C ASP A 20 -12.31 32.30 -0.80
N LEU A 21 -12.26 33.42 -0.08
CA LEU A 21 -13.41 34.11 0.49
C LEU A 21 -13.94 35.22 -0.43
N ASP A 22 -15.25 35.25 -0.63
CA ASP A 22 -15.95 36.33 -1.31
C ASP A 22 -15.95 37.62 -0.48
N ALA A 23 -16.65 38.66 -0.94
CA ALA A 23 -16.72 39.95 -0.25
C ALA A 23 -17.39 39.87 1.13
N LEU A 24 -18.20 38.83 1.39
CA LEU A 24 -18.99 38.62 2.60
C LEU A 24 -18.34 37.63 3.57
N GLY A 25 -17.21 37.02 3.20
CA GLY A 25 -16.50 36.04 4.04
C GLY A 25 -17.01 34.61 3.84
N HIS A 26 -17.76 34.34 2.78
CA HIS A 26 -18.19 33.00 2.39
C HIS A 26 -17.25 32.43 1.32
N ILE A 27 -17.22 31.11 1.14
CA ILE A 27 -16.43 30.48 0.08
C ILE A 27 -17.05 30.83 -1.29
N LYS A 28 -16.22 31.27 -2.25
CA LYS A 28 -16.68 31.71 -3.59
C LYS A 28 -17.35 30.57 -4.38
N GLU A 29 -18.46 30.88 -5.06
CA GLU A 29 -19.21 29.95 -5.92
C GLU A 29 -18.58 29.80 -7.33
N TYR A 30 -18.72 28.63 -7.95
CA TYR A 30 -18.02 28.21 -9.17
C TYR A 30 -18.47 28.93 -10.46
N ARG A 31 -17.51 29.33 -11.31
CA ARG A 31 -17.76 29.71 -12.73
C ARG A 31 -16.77 28.98 -13.67
N PRO A 32 -17.23 28.10 -14.58
CA PRO A 32 -16.35 27.39 -15.51
C PRO A 32 -15.66 28.32 -16.52
N PRO A 33 -14.37 28.13 -16.83
CA PRO A 33 -13.71 28.78 -17.96
C PRO A 33 -13.92 28.01 -19.29
N VAL A 34 -13.94 28.75 -20.41
CA VAL A 34 -14.09 28.21 -21.77
C VAL A 34 -12.73 28.17 -22.47
N PHE A 35 -12.33 27.02 -23.02
CA PHE A 35 -11.07 26.85 -23.77
C PHE A 35 -11.34 26.28 -25.19
N GLY A 36 -10.55 26.73 -26.19
CA GLY A 36 -10.70 26.44 -27.63
C GLY A 36 -10.05 25.14 -28.13
N PRO A 37 -10.16 24.79 -29.44
CA PRO A 37 -9.94 23.42 -29.93
C PRO A 37 -8.49 23.08 -30.30
N TYR A 38 -8.13 21.79 -30.17
CA TYR A 38 -6.82 21.19 -30.47
C TYR A 38 -6.83 20.34 -31.75
N PHE A 39 -5.67 20.23 -32.43
CA PHE A 39 -5.42 19.36 -33.59
C PHE A 39 -4.34 18.29 -33.27
N GLU A 40 -4.55 17.05 -33.73
CA GLU A 40 -3.60 15.93 -33.64
C GLU A 40 -2.84 15.74 -34.97
N SER A 41 -1.58 15.27 -34.94
CA SER A 41 -0.90 14.74 -36.13
C SER A 41 -0.10 13.46 -35.82
N ALA A 42 -0.30 12.43 -36.64
CA ALA A 42 0.35 11.12 -36.57
C ALA A 42 1.67 11.08 -37.38
N ALA A 43 2.68 10.35 -36.89
CA ALA A 43 3.91 10.07 -37.65
C ALA A 43 4.27 8.56 -37.66
N VAL A 44 4.69 8.09 -38.83
CA VAL A 44 4.95 6.71 -39.25
C VAL A 44 6.42 6.33 -39.02
N ILE A 45 6.70 5.08 -38.61
CA ILE A 45 8.06 4.54 -38.39
C ILE A 45 8.49 3.65 -39.57
N GLN A 46 9.73 3.81 -40.06
CA GLN A 46 10.37 2.96 -41.08
C GLN A 46 11.40 1.98 -40.47
N SER A 47 11.59 0.81 -41.12
CA SER A 47 12.41 -0.33 -40.68
C SER A 47 13.87 -0.30 -41.19
N VAL A 48 14.81 -0.87 -40.42
CA VAL A 48 16.25 -0.98 -40.77
C VAL A 48 16.73 -2.45 -40.84
N ASP A 49 17.74 -2.67 -41.69
CA ASP A 49 18.34 -3.93 -42.21
C ASP A 49 19.02 -4.83 -41.14
N PRO A 50 18.66 -6.14 -41.06
CA PRO A 50 19.19 -7.11 -40.09
C PRO A 50 20.67 -7.50 -40.19
N GLN A 51 21.39 -7.18 -41.27
CA GLN A 51 22.78 -7.69 -41.42
C GLN A 51 23.86 -6.93 -40.64
N SER A 52 23.54 -5.79 -40.01
CA SER A 52 24.50 -5.09 -39.14
C SER A 52 24.70 -5.75 -37.76
N LEU A 53 23.95 -6.81 -37.44
CA LEU A 53 23.83 -7.41 -36.11
C LEU A 53 24.85 -8.53 -35.78
N LEU A 54 25.79 -8.86 -36.66
CA LEU A 54 26.61 -10.08 -36.52
C LEU A 54 28.11 -9.88 -36.31
N ASN A 55 28.60 -8.63 -36.24
CA ASN A 55 30.01 -8.38 -35.95
C ASN A 55 30.17 -7.72 -34.57
N HIS A 56 30.51 -8.53 -33.55
CA HIS A 56 31.66 -8.34 -32.65
C HIS A 56 31.44 -9.01 -31.28
N GLY A 57 32.37 -9.91 -30.94
CA GLY A 57 32.49 -10.61 -29.67
C GLY A 57 33.14 -9.76 -28.56
N PRO A 58 33.53 -10.38 -27.43
CA PRO A 58 33.57 -9.73 -26.12
C PRO A 58 34.83 -8.89 -25.92
N ALA A 59 34.71 -7.75 -25.23
CA ALA A 59 35.87 -7.02 -24.72
C ALA A 59 35.57 -6.30 -23.38
N SER A 60 36.65 -6.14 -22.64
CA SER A 60 36.85 -5.93 -21.21
C SER A 60 36.97 -4.47 -20.76
N ALA A 61 36.83 -4.27 -19.44
CA ALA A 61 37.43 -3.29 -18.52
C ALA A 61 37.90 -1.89 -19.00
N SER A 62 37.37 -0.89 -18.26
CA SER A 62 37.89 0.45 -17.92
C SER A 62 38.23 1.44 -19.04
N ASP A 63 37.47 2.54 -19.09
CA ASP A 63 38.02 3.91 -18.98
C ASP A 63 36.89 4.97 -18.83
N GLU A 64 37.15 5.99 -18.00
CA GLU A 64 36.27 7.11 -17.65
C GLU A 64 36.10 8.12 -18.81
N ASN A 65 35.55 7.68 -19.94
CA ASN A 65 34.98 8.55 -20.98
C ASN A 65 33.65 7.96 -21.43
N ASP A 66 32.63 8.13 -20.59
CA ASP A 66 31.28 7.64 -20.81
C ASP A 66 30.56 8.51 -21.85
N VAL A 67 30.78 8.19 -23.13
CA VAL A 67 29.91 8.66 -24.22
C VAL A 67 28.57 7.97 -24.01
N GLY A 68 27.63 8.74 -23.47
CA GLY A 68 26.36 8.26 -22.93
C GLY A 68 25.63 7.26 -23.80
N LEU A 69 25.37 6.09 -23.23
CA LEU A 69 24.34 5.18 -23.73
C LEU A 69 22.96 5.79 -23.47
N ALA A 70 22.55 6.75 -24.31
CA ALA A 70 21.16 7.20 -24.39
C ALA A 70 20.18 6.06 -24.79
N ALA A 71 20.71 4.88 -25.17
CA ALA A 71 19.96 3.72 -25.62
C ALA A 71 19.58 2.71 -24.51
N GLY A 72 19.95 2.96 -23.24
CA GLY A 72 19.69 2.02 -22.14
C GLY A 72 20.45 0.69 -22.25
N TRP A 73 20.42 -0.12 -21.19
CA TRP A 73 21.08 -1.45 -21.13
C TRP A 73 20.04 -2.57 -21.21
N CYS A 74 19.78 -3.06 -22.43
CA CYS A 74 18.75 -4.08 -22.68
C CYS A 74 19.29 -5.32 -23.41
N PRO A 75 20.24 -6.08 -22.82
CA PRO A 75 20.82 -7.24 -23.49
C PRO A 75 19.75 -8.31 -23.76
N GLY A 76 19.70 -8.77 -25.01
CA GLY A 76 18.70 -9.73 -25.47
C GLY A 76 17.27 -9.18 -25.39
N GLY A 77 17.09 -7.89 -25.69
CA GLY A 77 15.79 -7.23 -25.75
C GLY A 77 15.75 -6.15 -26.83
N SER A 78 14.63 -5.45 -26.90
CA SER A 78 14.46 -4.26 -27.73
C SER A 78 14.31 -3.03 -26.85
N TRP A 79 14.65 -1.87 -27.39
CA TRP A 79 14.41 -0.59 -26.73
C TRP A 79 13.45 0.23 -27.58
N SER A 80 12.39 0.77 -26.95
CA SER A 80 11.41 1.61 -27.63
C SER A 80 10.77 2.57 -26.64
N GLY A 81 10.84 3.87 -26.93
CA GLY A 81 10.20 4.93 -26.14
C GLY A 81 10.67 4.98 -24.68
N GLY A 82 11.96 4.79 -24.42
CA GLY A 82 12.50 4.78 -23.05
C GLY A 82 12.34 3.47 -22.28
N VAL A 83 11.76 2.44 -22.90
CA VAL A 83 11.48 1.16 -22.23
C VAL A 83 12.30 0.04 -22.86
N CYS A 84 13.17 -0.57 -22.05
CA CYS A 84 13.79 -1.86 -22.32
C CYS A 84 12.75 -2.97 -22.23
N LYS A 85 12.59 -3.74 -23.32
CA LYS A 85 11.65 -4.86 -23.47
C LYS A 85 12.43 -6.15 -23.78
N PRO A 86 12.79 -6.96 -22.78
CA PRO A 86 13.41 -8.26 -23.01
C PRO A 86 12.41 -9.25 -23.63
N PHE A 87 12.89 -10.21 -24.42
CA PHE A 87 12.02 -11.11 -25.20
C PHE A 87 11.12 -12.03 -24.35
N ASN A 88 11.47 -12.33 -23.09
CA ASN A 88 10.88 -13.43 -22.32
C ASN A 88 10.40 -13.05 -20.90
N ASN A 89 9.85 -11.86 -20.68
CA ASN A 89 9.28 -11.53 -19.36
C ASN A 89 7.92 -10.82 -19.44
N ASN A 90 6.99 -11.28 -18.61
CA ASN A 90 5.69 -10.67 -18.46
C ASN A 90 5.74 -9.63 -17.34
N ARG A 91 5.94 -8.36 -17.70
CA ARG A 91 6.06 -7.26 -16.73
C ARG A 91 4.72 -6.65 -16.35
N THR A 92 3.69 -6.75 -17.17
CA THR A 92 2.44 -6.02 -16.92
C THR A 92 1.65 -6.64 -15.78
N HIS A 93 1.66 -7.96 -15.63
CA HIS A 93 0.94 -8.71 -14.60
C HIS A 93 1.84 -9.76 -13.94
N TRP A 94 3.06 -9.33 -13.58
CA TRP A 94 4.12 -10.20 -13.10
C TRP A 94 3.84 -10.81 -11.72
N MET A 95 3.17 -10.08 -10.81
CA MET A 95 2.91 -10.57 -9.46
C MET A 95 1.93 -11.75 -9.50
N SER A 96 0.91 -11.64 -10.35
CA SER A 96 -0.06 -12.70 -10.63
C SER A 96 0.41 -13.77 -11.60
N THR A 97 1.57 -13.62 -12.24
CA THR A 97 2.16 -14.62 -13.16
C THR A 97 3.26 -15.46 -12.50
N TYR A 98 4.13 -14.85 -11.70
CA TYR A 98 5.26 -15.54 -11.07
C TYR A 98 5.02 -15.81 -9.59
N THR A 99 5.38 -17.00 -9.11
CA THR A 99 5.09 -17.44 -7.73
C THR A 99 5.91 -16.71 -6.67
N GLY A 100 7.16 -16.32 -6.98
CA GLY A 100 8.11 -15.83 -5.99
C GLY A 100 7.61 -14.70 -5.10
N VAL A 101 6.92 -13.69 -5.65
CA VAL A 101 6.40 -12.57 -4.85
C VAL A 101 5.10 -12.90 -4.13
N ARG A 102 4.34 -13.88 -4.60
CA ARG A 102 3.00 -14.21 -4.08
C ARG A 102 3.04 -14.70 -2.64
N ASN A 103 4.15 -15.29 -2.25
CA ASN A 103 4.34 -15.90 -0.94
C ASN A 103 4.94 -14.91 0.07
N LEU A 104 5.36 -13.72 -0.39
CA LEU A 104 5.97 -12.71 0.46
C LEU A 104 4.92 -11.74 1.01
N PRO A 105 5.05 -11.29 2.26
CA PRO A 105 4.44 -10.04 2.70
C PRO A 105 4.95 -8.87 1.86
N ILE A 106 4.11 -7.87 1.60
CA ILE A 106 4.45 -6.72 0.74
C ILE A 106 5.75 -6.05 1.20
N HIS A 107 5.91 -5.84 2.51
CA HIS A 107 7.08 -5.19 3.10
C HIS A 107 8.38 -6.03 3.03
N SER A 108 8.29 -7.30 2.63
CA SER A 108 9.42 -8.23 2.49
C SER A 108 9.76 -8.51 1.04
N ALA A 109 8.88 -8.11 0.10
CA ALA A 109 9.12 -8.24 -1.33
C ALA A 109 10.23 -7.29 -1.80
N ILE A 110 10.92 -7.72 -2.86
CA ILE A 110 11.77 -6.83 -3.65
C ILE A 110 10.86 -6.22 -4.71
N LEU A 111 10.76 -4.89 -4.75
CA LEU A 111 9.82 -4.18 -5.63
C LEU A 111 10.53 -3.12 -6.48
N PRO A 112 10.22 -3.05 -7.79
CA PRO A 112 10.74 -1.98 -8.64
C PRO A 112 9.98 -0.69 -8.35
N GLY A 113 10.72 0.37 -8.00
CA GLY A 113 10.19 1.69 -7.80
C GLY A 113 10.85 2.74 -8.68
N THR A 114 10.19 3.87 -8.85
CA THR A 114 10.71 5.02 -9.60
C THR A 114 10.89 6.20 -8.65
N HIS A 115 12.04 6.87 -8.70
CA HIS A 115 12.24 8.15 -8.02
C HIS A 115 11.47 9.23 -8.77
N ASN A 116 10.78 10.12 -8.03
CA ASN A 116 10.02 11.24 -8.62
C ASN A 116 9.11 10.80 -9.78
N SER A 117 8.29 9.78 -9.56
CA SER A 117 7.64 9.01 -10.64
C SER A 117 6.83 9.84 -11.63
N GLY A 118 6.31 10.99 -11.20
CA GLY A 118 5.53 11.87 -12.07
C GLY A 118 6.35 12.84 -12.92
N PHE A 119 7.67 12.96 -12.74
CA PHE A 119 8.53 13.81 -13.57
C PHE A 119 9.09 13.03 -14.75
N ASP A 120 8.31 12.99 -15.82
CA ASP A 120 8.62 12.24 -17.02
C ASP A 120 8.54 13.06 -18.32
N LEU A 121 9.13 12.51 -19.40
CA LEU A 121 9.17 13.14 -20.73
C LEU A 121 7.80 13.30 -21.41
N LYS A 122 6.74 12.64 -20.91
CA LYS A 122 5.37 12.73 -21.44
C LYS A 122 4.47 13.64 -20.61
N ALA A 123 5.01 14.36 -19.64
CA ALA A 123 4.27 15.42 -18.96
C ALA A 123 4.06 16.61 -19.92
N GLU A 124 3.08 17.46 -19.64
CA GLU A 124 2.80 18.67 -20.44
C GLU A 124 4.02 19.60 -20.47
N PHE A 125 4.71 19.71 -19.33
CA PHE A 125 5.95 20.47 -19.21
C PHE A 125 7.08 19.58 -18.68
N ALA A 126 8.11 19.33 -19.50
CA ALA A 126 9.19 18.41 -19.17
C ALA A 126 10.55 19.15 -19.08
N PRO A 127 10.85 19.85 -17.96
CA PRO A 127 12.11 20.57 -17.80
C PRO A 127 13.26 19.58 -17.60
N SER A 128 14.26 19.61 -18.50
CA SER A 128 15.34 18.62 -18.55
C SER A 128 16.08 18.39 -17.22
N MET A 129 16.22 19.43 -16.39
CA MET A 129 16.90 19.36 -15.09
C MET A 129 16.11 18.61 -14.01
N GLU A 130 14.81 18.36 -14.21
CA GLU A 130 13.95 17.69 -13.21
C GLU A 130 13.31 16.42 -13.75
N VAL A 131 13.32 16.20 -15.07
CA VAL A 131 12.79 14.99 -15.69
C VAL A 131 13.71 13.80 -15.42
N CYS A 132 13.17 12.82 -14.72
CA CYS A 132 13.90 11.63 -14.29
C CYS A 132 13.30 10.32 -14.79
N GLN A 133 12.21 10.37 -15.56
CA GLN A 133 11.55 9.20 -16.12
C GLN A 133 11.23 9.40 -17.61
N ASP A 134 11.20 8.32 -18.39
CA ASP A 134 10.90 8.41 -19.82
C ASP A 134 9.39 8.44 -20.13
N VAL A 135 8.58 7.82 -19.26
CA VAL A 135 7.17 7.53 -19.54
C VAL A 135 6.28 7.87 -18.35
N SER A 136 4.98 8.04 -18.62
CA SER A 136 3.99 8.40 -17.61
C SER A 136 3.87 7.36 -16.49
N PRO A 137 3.39 7.72 -15.28
CA PRO A 137 3.16 6.77 -14.19
C PRO A 137 2.33 5.54 -14.60
N HIS A 138 1.27 5.71 -15.40
CA HIS A 138 0.49 4.59 -15.92
C HIS A 138 1.32 3.62 -16.78
N GLU A 139 2.17 4.15 -17.65
CA GLU A 139 3.05 3.33 -18.49
C GLU A 139 4.17 2.67 -17.69
N GLN A 140 4.67 3.33 -16.64
CA GLN A 140 5.61 2.73 -15.68
C GLN A 140 5.00 1.47 -15.05
N LEU A 141 3.74 1.51 -14.61
CA LEU A 141 3.04 0.35 -14.05
C LEU A 141 2.90 -0.78 -15.07
N ASN A 142 2.53 -0.46 -16.31
CA ASN A 142 2.44 -1.45 -17.39
C ASN A 142 3.81 -2.07 -17.74
N ALA A 143 4.89 -1.34 -17.52
CA ALA A 143 6.27 -1.79 -17.69
C ALA A 143 6.85 -2.49 -16.45
N GLY A 144 6.04 -2.74 -15.42
CA GLY A 144 6.37 -3.59 -14.27
C GLY A 144 6.75 -2.86 -12.99
N ILE A 145 6.80 -1.52 -12.98
CA ILE A 145 6.96 -0.72 -11.76
C ILE A 145 5.77 -1.00 -10.82
N ARG A 146 6.03 -1.09 -9.51
CA ARG A 146 5.00 -1.32 -8.48
C ARG A 146 5.06 -0.31 -7.34
N VAL A 147 6.06 0.58 -7.33
CA VAL A 147 6.15 1.68 -6.35
C VAL A 147 6.33 3.00 -7.06
N LEU A 148 5.42 3.94 -6.81
CA LEU A 148 5.48 5.30 -7.33
C LEU A 148 5.87 6.26 -6.19
N ASP A 149 7.02 6.92 -6.30
CA ASP A 149 7.44 8.01 -5.41
C ASP A 149 6.81 9.34 -5.84
N ILE A 150 5.85 9.82 -5.05
CA ILE A 150 5.03 10.98 -5.35
C ILE A 150 5.38 12.13 -4.41
N ARG A 151 5.54 13.31 -5.01
CA ARG A 151 5.70 14.58 -4.31
C ARG A 151 4.54 15.48 -4.73
N VAL A 152 3.79 16.00 -3.76
CA VAL A 152 2.56 16.78 -4.01
C VAL A 152 2.69 18.20 -3.51
N HIS A 153 2.28 19.14 -4.35
CA HIS A 153 2.10 20.54 -3.99
C HIS A 153 0.61 20.84 -3.94
N HIS A 154 0.19 21.42 -2.82
CA HIS A 154 -1.14 21.98 -2.66
C HIS A 154 -1.19 23.43 -3.16
N TYR A 155 -2.11 23.71 -4.09
CA TYR A 155 -2.37 25.04 -4.65
C TYR A 155 -3.71 25.58 -4.14
N SER A 156 -3.68 26.39 -3.09
CA SER A 156 -4.88 26.95 -2.46
C SER A 156 -5.75 27.79 -3.40
N GLY A 157 -5.18 28.43 -4.42
CA GLY A 157 -5.92 29.30 -5.35
C GLY A 157 -6.87 28.61 -6.34
N TYR A 158 -6.94 27.27 -6.33
CA TYR A 158 -7.95 26.50 -7.08
C TYR A 158 -9.09 26.08 -6.14
N LEU A 159 -10.33 25.95 -6.64
CA LEU A 159 -11.47 25.56 -5.79
C LEU A 159 -11.40 24.10 -5.36
N ALA A 160 -11.91 23.79 -4.15
CA ALA A 160 -11.97 22.43 -3.64
C ALA A 160 -12.57 21.45 -4.67
N GLY A 161 -11.92 20.30 -4.85
CA GLY A 161 -12.28 19.32 -5.88
C GLY A 161 -11.73 19.58 -7.29
N ASP A 162 -11.06 20.70 -7.55
CA ASP A 162 -10.29 20.90 -8.79
C ASP A 162 -8.99 20.06 -8.74
N PRO A 163 -8.71 19.19 -9.72
CA PRO A 163 -7.49 18.37 -9.75
C PRO A 163 -6.20 19.17 -9.62
N ARG A 164 -6.19 20.43 -10.05
CA ARG A 164 -5.03 21.32 -10.01
C ARG A 164 -4.67 21.79 -8.60
N ARG A 165 -5.54 21.56 -7.61
CA ARG A 165 -5.20 21.75 -6.19
C ARG A 165 -4.07 20.84 -5.76
N PHE A 166 -3.98 19.63 -6.30
CA PHE A 166 -2.96 18.66 -5.93
C PHE A 166 -2.18 18.26 -7.18
N MET A 167 -1.06 18.94 -7.40
CA MET A 167 -0.19 18.68 -8.55
C MET A 167 1.12 18.05 -8.11
N ILE A 168 1.70 17.29 -9.04
CA ILE A 168 3.05 16.76 -8.89
C ILE A 168 4.03 17.93 -8.92
N TYR A 169 5.04 17.88 -8.04
CA TYR A 169 6.05 18.93 -7.94
C TYR A 169 7.45 18.41 -7.62
N HIS A 170 8.43 19.21 -8.01
CA HIS A 170 9.81 19.12 -7.56
C HIS A 170 10.30 20.53 -7.24
N SER A 171 11.07 21.20 -8.12
CA SER A 171 11.30 22.64 -7.97
C SER A 171 10.11 23.40 -8.56
N THR A 172 9.62 22.94 -9.72
CA THR A 172 8.40 23.42 -10.39
C THR A 172 7.29 22.36 -10.37
N THR A 173 6.20 22.60 -11.10
CA THR A 173 5.23 21.56 -11.50
C THR A 173 5.38 21.28 -12.99
N ASN A 174 4.93 20.11 -13.44
CA ASN A 174 4.96 19.67 -14.83
C ASN A 174 3.55 19.52 -15.46
N GLY A 175 2.53 20.02 -14.77
CA GLY A 175 1.13 19.96 -15.20
C GLY A 175 0.39 18.70 -14.73
N ARG A 176 1.09 17.65 -14.27
CA ARG A 176 0.44 16.44 -13.77
C ARG A 176 -0.27 16.67 -12.45
N THR A 177 -1.43 16.04 -12.29
CA THR A 177 -2.29 16.10 -11.11
C THR A 177 -2.36 14.74 -10.41
N ILE A 178 -2.58 14.74 -9.10
CA ILE A 178 -2.75 13.48 -8.36
C ILE A 178 -3.98 12.73 -8.84
N GLN A 179 -5.09 13.44 -9.08
CA GLN A 179 -6.32 12.81 -9.55
C GLN A 179 -6.20 12.28 -10.99
N GLY A 180 -5.71 13.11 -11.92
CA GLY A 180 -5.64 12.78 -13.35
C GLY A 180 -4.57 11.76 -13.71
N ASP A 181 -3.39 11.84 -13.09
CA ASP A 181 -2.22 11.08 -13.56
C ASP A 181 -1.86 9.91 -12.64
N ILE A 182 -2.09 10.05 -11.34
CA ILE A 182 -1.76 9.01 -10.36
C ILE A 182 -2.97 8.12 -10.08
N ILE A 183 -4.07 8.70 -9.58
CA ILE A 183 -5.27 7.95 -9.22
C ILE A 183 -5.89 7.30 -10.45
N ASN A 184 -6.21 8.07 -11.49
CA ASN A 184 -6.77 7.52 -12.71
C ASN A 184 -5.76 6.60 -13.41
N GLY A 185 -4.47 6.92 -13.39
CA GLY A 185 -3.42 6.05 -13.95
C GLY A 185 -3.38 4.66 -13.31
N ILE A 186 -3.48 4.58 -11.97
CA ILE A 186 -3.56 3.32 -11.22
C ILE A 186 -4.87 2.59 -11.53
N LYS A 187 -6.01 3.29 -11.53
CA LYS A 187 -7.31 2.68 -11.83
C LYS A 187 -7.37 2.12 -13.26
N SER A 188 -6.88 2.88 -14.25
CA SER A 188 -6.74 2.40 -15.62
C SER A 188 -5.76 1.24 -15.75
N PHE A 189 -4.73 1.18 -14.90
CA PHE A 189 -3.83 0.02 -14.86
C PHE A 189 -4.55 -1.22 -14.31
N HIS A 190 -5.30 -1.13 -13.21
CA HIS A 190 -6.00 -2.30 -12.65
C HIS A 190 -7.23 -2.74 -13.45
N PHE A 191 -8.01 -1.78 -13.97
CA PHE A 191 -9.34 -2.02 -14.54
C PHE A 191 -9.46 -1.69 -16.04
N GLY A 192 -8.39 -1.23 -16.68
CA GLY A 192 -8.37 -0.98 -18.12
C GLY A 192 -8.40 -2.26 -18.95
N SER A 193 -8.58 -2.10 -20.26
CA SER A 193 -8.59 -3.22 -21.21
C SER A 193 -7.27 -4.00 -21.23
N GLY A 194 -7.35 -5.28 -21.57
CA GLY A 194 -6.22 -6.21 -21.61
C GLY A 194 -6.29 -7.27 -20.50
N TRP A 195 -5.13 -7.61 -19.93
CA TRP A 195 -5.03 -8.62 -18.88
C TRP A 195 -5.66 -8.15 -17.56
N ASP A 196 -6.25 -9.09 -16.81
CA ASP A 196 -6.73 -8.83 -15.45
C ASP A 196 -5.56 -8.50 -14.54
N ARG A 197 -5.47 -7.23 -14.14
CA ARG A 197 -4.39 -6.67 -13.32
C ARG A 197 -4.84 -6.38 -11.89
N ARG A 198 -6.03 -6.82 -11.48
CA ARG A 198 -6.56 -6.59 -10.12
C ARG A 198 -5.74 -7.29 -9.03
N ARG A 199 -4.86 -8.23 -9.40
CA ARG A 199 -3.92 -8.93 -8.51
C ARG A 199 -2.52 -8.32 -8.52
N GLU A 200 -2.30 -7.22 -9.24
CA GLU A 200 -1.05 -6.48 -9.14
C GLU A 200 -1.19 -5.46 -8.01
N ILE A 201 -0.24 -5.43 -7.08
CA ILE A 201 -0.28 -4.48 -5.95
C ILE A 201 0.57 -3.26 -6.29
N VAL A 202 -0.03 -2.07 -6.21
CA VAL A 202 0.67 -0.80 -6.42
C VAL A 202 0.83 -0.07 -5.10
N ILE A 203 2.06 0.32 -4.79
CA ILE A 203 2.38 1.25 -3.71
C ILE A 203 2.45 2.66 -4.29
N VAL A 204 1.54 3.53 -3.88
CA VAL A 204 1.62 4.97 -4.15
C VAL A 204 2.17 5.67 -2.92
N ASN A 205 3.42 6.11 -3.00
CA ASN A 205 4.15 6.70 -1.89
C ASN A 205 4.13 8.22 -1.95
N PHE A 206 3.26 8.84 -1.15
CA PHE A 206 3.25 10.28 -0.93
C PHE A 206 4.38 10.65 0.03
N HIS A 207 5.54 10.95 -0.54
CA HIS A 207 6.78 11.17 0.21
C HIS A 207 6.94 12.60 0.72
N GLN A 208 6.56 13.59 -0.09
CA GLN A 208 6.71 15.00 0.26
C GLN A 208 5.45 15.79 -0.06
N PHE A 209 5.15 16.74 0.84
CA PHE A 209 3.99 17.61 0.78
C PHE A 209 4.46 19.06 0.86
N ARG A 210 4.15 19.86 -0.16
CA ARG A 210 4.50 21.29 -0.22
C ARG A 210 3.25 22.15 -0.06
N LYS A 211 3.32 23.11 0.87
CA LYS A 211 2.21 24.04 1.22
C LYS A 211 0.91 23.35 1.64
N PHE A 212 1.02 22.20 2.29
CA PHE A 212 -0.13 21.54 2.89
C PHE A 212 -0.48 22.21 4.23
N THR A 213 -1.76 22.44 4.43
CA THR A 213 -2.38 22.69 5.73
C THR A 213 -3.03 21.39 6.22
N GLN A 214 -3.56 21.38 7.44
CA GLN A 214 -4.31 20.23 7.95
C GLN A 214 -5.56 19.97 7.08
N ALA A 215 -6.26 21.02 6.66
CA ALA A 215 -7.38 20.91 5.73
C ALA A 215 -6.98 20.31 4.37
N ALA A 216 -5.81 20.68 3.82
CA ALA A 216 -5.30 20.12 2.57
C ALA A 216 -4.95 18.63 2.69
N HIS A 217 -4.40 18.22 3.85
CA HIS A 217 -4.20 16.80 4.15
C HIS A 217 -5.53 16.05 4.19
N ALA A 218 -6.52 16.56 4.93
CA ALA A 218 -7.85 15.96 5.01
C ALA A 218 -8.53 15.85 3.63
N GLU A 219 -8.43 16.89 2.80
CA GLU A 219 -8.98 16.89 1.43
C GLU A 219 -8.32 15.80 0.56
N LEU A 220 -6.98 15.74 0.53
CA LEU A 220 -6.27 14.73 -0.26
C LEU A 220 -6.56 13.31 0.24
N ILE A 221 -6.61 13.10 1.55
CA ILE A 221 -6.97 11.80 2.16
C ILE A 221 -8.39 11.40 1.75
N GLY A 222 -9.34 12.32 1.81
CA GLY A 222 -10.72 12.09 1.35
C GLY A 222 -10.78 11.70 -0.13
N ILE A 223 -10.02 12.38 -0.99
CA ILE A 223 -9.90 12.05 -2.42
C ILE A 223 -9.33 10.64 -2.62
N LEU A 224 -8.28 10.26 -1.88
CA LEU A 224 -7.65 8.94 -2.00
C LEU A 224 -8.59 7.82 -1.53
N LYS A 225 -9.25 8.01 -0.38
CA LYS A 225 -10.22 7.04 0.17
C LYS A 225 -11.43 6.87 -0.74
N SER A 226 -12.01 7.96 -1.22
CA SER A 226 -13.14 7.90 -2.18
C SER A 226 -12.75 7.27 -3.52
N SER A 227 -11.51 7.48 -3.96
CA SER A 227 -11.07 7.00 -5.28
C SER A 227 -10.68 5.53 -5.30
N PHE A 228 -10.00 5.05 -4.26
CA PHE A 228 -9.52 3.67 -4.16
C PHE A 228 -10.43 2.78 -3.31
N GLY A 229 -11.15 3.33 -2.32
CA GLY A 229 -12.11 2.62 -1.49
C GLY A 229 -11.57 1.29 -0.96
N ASP A 230 -12.38 0.24 -1.13
CA ASP A 230 -12.07 -1.11 -0.68
C ASP A 230 -10.80 -1.70 -1.32
N SER A 231 -10.24 -1.11 -2.39
CA SER A 231 -8.96 -1.57 -2.95
C SER A 231 -7.75 -1.22 -2.08
N ILE A 232 -7.91 -0.35 -1.07
CA ILE A 232 -6.83 0.02 -0.14
C ILE A 232 -6.45 -1.16 0.75
N ILE A 233 -5.15 -1.49 0.76
CA ILE A 233 -4.54 -2.47 1.64
C ILE A 233 -4.10 -1.76 2.91
N SER A 234 -4.85 -1.94 4.00
CA SER A 234 -4.49 -1.42 5.33
C SER A 234 -3.19 -2.03 5.86
N PRO A 235 -2.38 -1.28 6.63
CA PRO A 235 -1.23 -1.83 7.35
C PRO A 235 -1.60 -2.92 8.37
N THR A 236 -2.87 -3.07 8.74
CA THR A 236 -3.39 -4.25 9.48
C THR A 236 -2.99 -5.57 8.83
N TYR A 237 -2.99 -5.62 7.50
CA TYR A 237 -2.69 -6.84 6.74
C TYR A 237 -1.23 -6.94 6.30
N LYS A 238 -0.33 -6.11 6.85
CA LYS A 238 1.08 -6.05 6.44
C LYS A 238 1.79 -7.41 6.53
N ASN A 239 1.36 -8.26 7.45
CA ASN A 239 1.95 -9.56 7.69
C ASN A 239 1.43 -10.67 6.76
N LEU A 240 0.31 -10.47 6.06
CA LEU A 240 -0.21 -11.44 5.10
C LEU A 240 0.66 -11.48 3.85
N SER A 241 0.73 -12.65 3.22
CA SER A 241 1.37 -12.76 1.90
C SER A 241 0.53 -12.06 0.83
N VAL A 242 1.17 -11.67 -0.29
CA VAL A 242 0.48 -11.09 -1.45
C VAL A 242 -0.71 -11.95 -1.91
N SER A 243 -0.56 -13.28 -1.93
CA SER A 243 -1.64 -14.20 -2.33
C SER A 243 -2.78 -14.27 -1.31
N GLN A 244 -2.49 -14.16 -0.01
CA GLN A 244 -3.52 -14.03 1.01
C GLN A 244 -4.25 -12.69 0.88
N ILE A 245 -3.55 -11.59 0.60
CA ILE A 245 -4.17 -10.27 0.38
C ILE A 245 -5.16 -10.31 -0.79
N TRP A 246 -4.88 -11.03 -1.87
CA TRP A 246 -5.86 -11.22 -2.96
C TRP A 246 -7.10 -12.02 -2.55
N GLY A 247 -7.01 -12.77 -1.46
CA GLY A 247 -8.13 -13.48 -0.84
C GLY A 247 -8.99 -12.59 0.04
N LEU A 248 -8.60 -11.35 0.33
CA LEU A 248 -9.46 -10.43 1.07
C LEU A 248 -10.64 -9.93 0.19
N PRO A 249 -11.76 -9.53 0.82
CA PRO A 249 -12.84 -8.82 0.14
C PRO A 249 -12.36 -7.50 -0.49
N GLY A 250 -13.09 -7.00 -1.50
CA GLY A 250 -12.85 -5.66 -2.07
C GLY A 250 -11.71 -5.54 -3.10
N PHE A 251 -11.10 -6.64 -3.55
CA PHE A 251 -9.96 -6.64 -4.50
C PHE A 251 -8.80 -5.74 -4.03
N LYS A 252 -8.33 -5.96 -2.80
CA LYS A 252 -7.23 -5.22 -2.17
C LYS A 252 -5.98 -5.22 -3.06
N ASN A 253 -5.60 -4.07 -3.61
CA ASN A 253 -4.49 -3.94 -4.57
C ASN A 253 -3.76 -2.57 -4.56
N VAL A 254 -4.12 -1.63 -3.69
CA VAL A 254 -3.42 -0.35 -3.55
C VAL A 254 -2.90 -0.17 -2.13
N VAL A 255 -1.59 0.01 -1.97
CA VAL A 255 -1.00 0.53 -0.73
C VAL A 255 -0.83 2.03 -0.91
N VAL A 256 -1.53 2.81 -0.10
CA VAL A 256 -1.25 4.24 0.04
C VAL A 256 -0.27 4.40 1.19
N SER A 257 0.95 4.87 0.93
CA SER A 257 1.88 5.27 1.99
C SER A 257 1.98 6.78 2.07
N TYR A 258 1.85 7.32 3.28
CA TYR A 258 1.65 8.75 3.49
C TYR A 258 2.63 9.28 4.56
N ASN A 259 3.57 10.12 4.13
CA ASN A 259 4.66 10.60 4.98
C ASN A 259 4.32 11.92 5.71
N ALA A 260 3.23 11.94 6.48
CA ALA A 260 2.80 13.08 7.29
C ALA A 260 2.14 12.59 8.59
N GLY A 261 2.08 13.46 9.59
CA GLY A 261 1.44 13.15 10.89
C GLY A 261 -0.07 12.99 10.77
N GLU A 262 -0.67 13.70 9.82
CA GLU A 262 -2.10 13.72 9.47
C GLU A 262 -2.57 12.46 8.73
N ARG A 263 -1.72 11.44 8.63
CA ARG A 263 -1.99 10.18 7.93
C ARG A 263 -3.22 9.47 8.53
N ASP A 264 -4.15 9.06 7.68
CA ASP A 264 -5.25 8.14 8.02
C ASP A 264 -4.71 6.74 8.38
N LEU A 265 -5.27 6.08 9.40
CA LEU A 265 -4.82 4.77 9.86
C LEU A 265 -4.90 3.66 8.81
N SER A 266 -5.81 3.76 7.85
CA SER A 266 -5.90 2.81 6.73
C SER A 266 -4.71 2.93 5.76
N PHE A 267 -3.93 4.01 5.83
CA PHE A 267 -2.75 4.23 5.02
C PHE A 267 -1.49 3.77 5.75
N TRP A 268 -0.52 3.26 5.00
CA TRP A 268 0.76 2.86 5.56
C TRP A 268 1.57 4.10 5.95
N PRO A 269 2.45 3.99 6.97
CA PRO A 269 3.47 5.02 7.20
C PRO A 269 4.26 5.30 5.92
N GLY A 270 4.76 6.53 5.79
CA GLY A 270 5.63 6.90 4.67
C GLY A 270 6.76 5.89 4.46
N VAL A 271 7.09 5.59 3.20
CA VAL A 271 8.22 4.70 2.90
C VAL A 271 9.49 5.31 3.50
N ASN A 272 10.21 4.53 4.31
CA ASN A 272 11.52 4.91 4.82
C ASN A 272 12.51 4.94 3.65
N GLN A 273 12.71 6.14 3.07
CA GLN A 273 13.62 6.34 1.96
C GLN A 273 15.05 6.51 2.47
N ARG A 274 15.93 5.58 2.09
CA ARG A 274 17.37 5.72 2.28
C ARG A 274 17.95 6.52 1.13
N TRP A 275 18.26 7.78 1.41
CA TRP A 275 18.87 8.72 0.49
C TRP A 275 20.21 9.19 1.04
N ILE A 276 21.21 9.32 0.16
CA ILE A 276 22.59 9.67 0.54
C ILE A 276 22.74 11.11 1.05
N GLY A 277 21.71 11.95 0.93
CA GLY A 277 21.74 13.34 1.37
C GLY A 277 22.42 14.30 0.38
N SER A 278 22.74 13.83 -0.83
CA SER A 278 23.37 14.65 -1.87
C SER A 278 22.79 14.31 -3.24
N ASN A 279 22.61 15.35 -4.07
CA ASN A 279 22.11 15.22 -5.45
C ASN A 279 23.22 14.83 -6.44
N THR A 280 24.48 15.18 -6.17
CA THR A 280 25.61 14.95 -7.10
C THR A 280 26.73 14.09 -6.50
N PRO A 281 26.45 12.95 -5.83
CA PRO A 281 27.51 12.06 -5.36
C PRO A 281 28.24 11.41 -6.54
N SER A 282 29.51 11.05 -6.41
CA SER A 282 30.14 10.16 -7.40
C SER A 282 29.44 8.79 -7.43
N ASP A 283 29.58 8.04 -8.52
CA ASP A 283 29.03 6.69 -8.63
C ASP A 283 29.61 5.77 -7.52
N SER A 284 30.90 5.95 -7.16
CA SER A 284 31.55 5.24 -6.06
C SER A 284 30.99 5.59 -4.68
N ALA A 285 30.71 6.88 -4.41
CA ALA A 285 30.10 7.30 -3.16
C ALA A 285 28.67 6.79 -3.03
N LEU A 286 27.89 6.85 -4.12
CA LEU A 286 26.54 6.29 -4.16
C LEU A 286 26.56 4.78 -3.94
N LYS A 287 27.48 4.05 -4.56
CA LYS A 287 27.65 2.61 -4.31
C LYS A 287 28.02 2.30 -2.87
N ALA A 288 28.95 3.05 -2.28
CA ALA A 288 29.35 2.85 -0.89
C ALA A 288 28.16 3.03 0.07
N PHE A 289 27.33 4.05 -0.16
CA PHE A 289 26.09 4.26 0.59
C PHE A 289 25.10 3.10 0.41
N ILE A 290 24.86 2.65 -0.82
CA ILE A 290 24.01 1.49 -1.12
C ILE A 290 24.49 0.26 -0.34
N ASP A 291 25.80 -0.01 -0.30
CA ASP A 291 26.36 -1.14 0.46
C ASP A 291 26.20 -1.01 1.97
N VAL A 292 26.21 0.20 2.52
CA VAL A 292 25.92 0.46 3.94
C VAL A 292 24.44 0.15 4.21
N VAL A 293 23.53 0.67 3.40
CA VAL A 293 22.09 0.40 3.54
C VAL A 293 21.78 -1.09 3.45
N GLY A 294 22.45 -1.82 2.56
CA GLY A 294 22.28 -3.27 2.43
C GLY A 294 22.74 -4.10 3.63
N LYS A 295 23.37 -3.48 4.64
CA LYS A 295 23.75 -4.11 5.92
C LYS A 295 22.84 -3.71 7.07
N GLU A 296 21.95 -2.74 6.88
CA GLU A 296 21.05 -2.29 7.93
C GLU A 296 19.97 -3.32 8.25
N ALA A 297 19.61 -3.41 9.53
CA ALA A 297 18.39 -4.09 9.92
C ALA A 297 17.17 -3.24 9.51
N LYS A 298 16.16 -3.88 8.92
CA LYS A 298 14.86 -3.25 8.64
C LYS A 298 13.86 -3.63 9.74
N PRO A 299 13.21 -2.66 10.42
CA PRO A 299 12.09 -2.93 11.29
C PRO A 299 11.02 -3.80 10.61
N ALA A 300 10.42 -4.69 11.41
CA ALA A 300 9.34 -5.56 10.95
C ALA A 300 8.16 -4.72 10.46
N GLY A 301 7.53 -5.11 9.35
CA GLY A 301 6.38 -4.39 8.79
C GLY A 301 6.68 -3.08 8.05
N GLU A 302 7.87 -2.47 8.19
CA GLU A 302 8.21 -1.19 7.55
C GLU A 302 8.39 -1.31 6.03
N LEU A 303 7.88 -0.37 5.25
CA LEU A 303 8.28 -0.20 3.85
C LEU A 303 9.60 0.59 3.80
N ARG A 304 10.63 0.03 3.17
CA ARG A 304 11.94 0.68 3.02
C ARG A 304 12.35 0.71 1.55
N SER A 305 12.86 1.86 1.11
CA SER A 305 13.43 2.01 -0.23
C SER A 305 14.87 2.50 -0.17
N ILE A 306 15.68 2.07 -1.14
CA ILE A 306 16.97 2.69 -1.46
C ILE A 306 16.79 3.63 -2.64
N GLN A 307 17.24 4.88 -2.51
CA GLN A 307 17.27 5.85 -3.59
C GLN A 307 18.61 5.73 -4.34
N ALA A 308 18.58 5.07 -5.49
CA ALA A 308 19.74 4.88 -6.37
C ALA A 308 19.60 5.80 -7.60
N ALA A 309 19.73 7.10 -7.35
CA ALA A 309 19.62 8.17 -8.34
C ALA A 309 20.66 9.26 -8.04
N ARG A 310 21.13 9.96 -9.08
CA ARG A 310 22.02 11.12 -8.95
C ARG A 310 21.93 12.03 -10.16
N MET A 311 22.33 13.28 -9.99
CA MET A 311 22.40 14.29 -11.04
C MET A 311 23.82 14.43 -11.58
N ALA A 312 23.96 14.74 -12.87
CA ALA A 312 25.21 15.06 -13.54
C ALA A 312 25.60 16.54 -13.33
N PHE A 313 26.87 16.82 -13.06
CA PHE A 313 27.43 18.18 -13.02
C PHE A 313 28.02 18.52 -14.40
N PRO A 314 27.95 19.78 -14.90
CA PRO A 314 27.43 20.99 -14.25
C PRO A 314 25.94 21.29 -14.51
N LEU A 315 25.25 20.50 -15.34
CA LEU A 315 23.89 20.82 -15.78
C LEU A 315 22.80 20.45 -14.75
N PHE A 316 23.16 19.74 -13.68
CA PHE A 316 22.23 19.26 -12.65
C PHE A 316 21.04 18.52 -13.25
N GLU A 317 21.28 17.69 -14.26
CA GLU A 317 20.24 16.84 -14.86
C GLU A 317 20.32 15.41 -14.30
N PRO A 318 19.20 14.69 -14.16
CA PRO A 318 19.20 13.27 -13.75
C PRO A 318 20.13 12.41 -14.62
N LYS A 319 21.18 11.86 -14.02
CA LYS A 319 22.20 11.06 -14.73
C LYS A 319 21.68 9.65 -14.97
N ASP A 320 21.77 9.18 -16.20
CA ASP A 320 21.59 7.76 -16.52
C ASP A 320 22.79 6.96 -15.97
N ILE A 321 22.54 6.14 -14.95
CA ILE A 321 23.53 5.25 -14.32
C ILE A 321 23.17 3.78 -14.53
N SER A 322 22.49 3.47 -15.64
CA SER A 322 21.98 2.12 -15.94
C SER A 322 23.05 1.03 -15.84
N SER A 323 24.25 1.26 -16.36
CA SER A 323 25.36 0.30 -16.31
C SER A 323 25.76 -0.04 -14.86
N SER A 324 25.84 0.98 -14.00
CA SER A 324 26.16 0.83 -12.59
C SER A 324 25.05 0.10 -11.84
N LEU A 325 23.78 0.48 -12.04
CA LEU A 325 22.62 -0.14 -11.40
C LEU A 325 22.55 -1.65 -11.66
N MET A 326 22.86 -2.07 -12.89
CA MET A 326 22.86 -3.49 -13.27
C MET A 326 23.95 -4.30 -12.57
N SER A 327 25.06 -3.66 -12.20
CA SER A 327 26.12 -4.27 -11.39
C SER A 327 25.74 -4.27 -9.89
N TRP A 328 25.28 -3.13 -9.37
CA TRP A 328 25.03 -2.94 -7.94
C TRP A 328 23.86 -3.77 -7.42
N PHE A 329 22.85 -3.98 -8.27
CA PHE A 329 21.68 -4.81 -8.02
C PHE A 329 21.68 -6.05 -8.91
N ALA A 330 22.86 -6.64 -9.13
CA ALA A 330 22.97 -7.90 -9.83
C ALA A 330 22.10 -8.98 -9.14
N ALA A 331 21.45 -9.79 -9.96
CA ALA A 331 20.61 -10.90 -9.57
C ALA A 331 21.19 -12.23 -10.08
N GLY A 332 20.89 -13.33 -9.42
CA GLY A 332 21.31 -14.66 -9.87
C GLY A 332 21.04 -15.78 -8.87
N ASN A 333 21.07 -15.49 -7.57
CA ASN A 333 20.83 -16.45 -6.49
C ASN A 333 20.54 -15.74 -5.15
N ALA A 334 20.33 -16.53 -4.08
CA ALA A 334 20.02 -16.05 -2.73
C ALA A 334 21.12 -15.18 -2.07
N HIS A 335 22.35 -15.17 -2.60
CA HIS A 335 23.48 -14.37 -2.10
C HIS A 335 23.77 -13.15 -2.98
N SER A 336 22.99 -12.93 -4.04
CA SER A 336 23.20 -11.82 -4.97
C SER A 336 22.96 -10.46 -4.31
N PRO A 337 23.68 -9.38 -4.71
CA PRO A 337 23.56 -8.07 -4.09
C PRO A 337 22.14 -7.55 -3.89
N ILE A 338 21.27 -7.77 -4.88
CA ILE A 338 19.86 -7.34 -4.85
C ILE A 338 19.06 -7.89 -3.65
N MET A 339 19.48 -9.03 -3.09
CA MET A 339 18.85 -9.68 -1.93
C MET A 339 18.99 -8.88 -0.63
N LYS A 340 19.70 -7.76 -0.62
CA LYS A 340 19.83 -6.89 0.56
C LYS A 340 18.78 -5.79 0.63
N TYR A 341 17.99 -5.61 -0.43
CA TYR A 341 17.09 -4.47 -0.58
C TYR A 341 15.63 -4.90 -0.74
N TYR A 342 14.72 -3.94 -0.59
CA TYR A 342 13.28 -4.14 -0.65
C TYR A 342 12.75 -3.34 -1.85
N ILE A 343 12.39 -2.07 -1.66
CA ILE A 343 12.05 -1.18 -2.77
C ILE A 343 13.34 -0.57 -3.33
N ILE A 344 13.54 -0.65 -4.64
CA ILE A 344 14.69 -0.02 -5.31
C ILE A 344 14.15 1.08 -6.22
N ASN A 345 14.36 2.34 -5.83
CA ASN A 345 13.98 3.51 -6.61
C ASN A 345 15.17 3.99 -7.44
N THR A 346 14.95 4.24 -8.72
CA THR A 346 15.98 4.82 -9.60
C THR A 346 15.37 5.94 -10.45
N ASP A 347 16.23 6.77 -11.02
CA ASP A 347 15.87 7.51 -12.23
C ASP A 347 15.96 6.57 -13.43
N TRP A 348 15.29 6.93 -14.53
CA TRP A 348 15.35 6.22 -15.81
C TRP A 348 15.08 4.71 -15.67
N SER A 349 14.16 4.33 -14.78
CA SER A 349 14.04 2.97 -14.24
C SER A 349 13.70 1.88 -15.26
N LEU A 350 13.29 2.28 -16.46
CA LEU A 350 12.90 1.39 -17.54
C LEU A 350 13.94 1.29 -18.65
N ARG A 351 15.04 2.04 -18.60
CA ARG A 351 16.13 1.94 -19.59
C ARG A 351 16.96 0.68 -19.45
N HIS A 352 16.75 -0.10 -18.41
CA HIS A 352 17.52 -1.30 -18.09
C HIS A 352 16.65 -2.48 -17.62
N ARG A 353 17.29 -3.62 -17.34
CA ARG A 353 16.60 -4.88 -16.95
C ARG A 353 16.37 -5.06 -15.44
N LEU A 354 16.54 -4.02 -14.63
CA LEU A 354 16.36 -4.11 -13.17
C LEU A 354 14.98 -4.65 -12.76
N VAL A 355 13.90 -4.27 -13.46
CA VAL A 355 12.55 -4.82 -13.22
C VAL A 355 12.55 -6.35 -13.34
N ASP A 356 13.22 -6.90 -14.34
CA ASP A 356 13.30 -8.35 -14.54
C ASP A 356 14.15 -9.03 -13.46
N ASN A 357 15.27 -8.41 -13.08
CA ASN A 357 16.10 -8.88 -11.98
C ASN A 357 15.29 -8.97 -10.68
N ILE A 358 14.47 -7.96 -10.39
CA ILE A 358 13.62 -7.93 -9.21
C ILE A 358 12.55 -9.04 -9.27
N ILE A 359 11.84 -9.17 -10.38
CA ILE A 359 10.85 -10.24 -10.59
C ILE A 359 11.50 -11.60 -10.35
N TYR A 360 12.67 -11.83 -10.96
CA TYR A 360 13.42 -13.07 -10.84
C TYR A 360 13.94 -13.31 -9.42
N SER A 361 14.31 -12.28 -8.66
CA SER A 361 14.91 -12.44 -7.34
C SER A 361 13.93 -12.78 -6.23
N ASN A 362 12.64 -12.43 -6.37
CA ASN A 362 11.64 -12.68 -5.35
C ASN A 362 11.46 -14.17 -5.03
N GLN A 363 11.69 -15.09 -5.98
CA GLN A 363 11.65 -16.54 -5.68
C GLN A 363 12.75 -16.97 -4.69
N PHE A 364 13.93 -16.34 -4.72
CA PHE A 364 15.00 -16.65 -3.78
C PHE A 364 14.68 -16.03 -2.43
N ARG A 365 14.09 -14.83 -2.40
CA ARG A 365 13.60 -14.19 -1.18
C ARG A 365 12.60 -15.08 -0.45
N ALA A 366 11.61 -15.59 -1.17
CA ALA A 366 10.60 -16.49 -0.64
C ALA A 366 11.25 -17.72 -0.02
N ARG A 367 12.13 -18.42 -0.77
CA ARG A 367 12.85 -19.60 -0.29
C ARG A 367 13.74 -19.33 0.93
N THR A 368 14.49 -18.23 0.95
CA THR A 368 15.38 -17.89 2.08
C THR A 368 14.60 -17.57 3.36
N LEU A 369 13.39 -17.04 3.24
CA LEU A 369 12.48 -16.82 4.38
C LEU A 369 11.62 -18.06 4.69
N GLY A 370 11.84 -19.17 3.97
CA GLY A 370 11.00 -20.37 4.00
C GLY A 370 9.53 -20.13 3.63
N LEU A 371 9.22 -19.02 2.98
CA LEU A 371 7.87 -18.68 2.54
C LEU A 371 7.57 -19.46 1.25
N GLU A 372 7.29 -20.75 1.40
CA GLU A 372 6.87 -21.66 0.34
C GLU A 372 5.43 -21.34 -0.13
N ASP A 373 4.90 -22.14 -1.06
CA ASP A 373 3.60 -21.88 -1.66
C ASP A 373 2.46 -21.90 -0.64
N VAL A 374 1.51 -20.97 -0.80
CA VAL A 374 0.33 -20.91 0.06
C VAL A 374 -0.54 -22.14 -0.14
N GLU A 375 -0.75 -22.87 0.95
CA GLU A 375 -1.62 -24.04 0.96
C GLU A 375 -3.10 -23.61 0.92
N GLN A 376 -3.83 -24.11 -0.07
CA GLN A 376 -5.26 -23.92 -0.17
C GLN A 376 -5.97 -25.05 0.57
N ALA A 377 -6.67 -24.72 1.65
CA ALA A 377 -7.43 -25.67 2.45
C ALA A 377 -8.93 -25.36 2.38
N HIS A 378 -9.75 -26.39 2.63
CA HIS A 378 -11.21 -26.26 2.68
C HIS A 378 -11.79 -27.32 3.63
N PRO A 379 -13.02 -27.12 4.15
CA PRO A 379 -13.64 -27.98 5.17
C PRO A 379 -13.63 -29.48 4.88
N THR A 380 -13.86 -29.88 3.63
CA THR A 380 -13.88 -31.31 3.24
C THR A 380 -12.51 -31.98 3.43
N VAL A 381 -11.41 -31.28 3.11
CA VAL A 381 -10.04 -31.78 3.33
C VAL A 381 -9.68 -31.79 4.82
N ALA A 382 -10.08 -30.77 5.57
CA ALA A 382 -9.85 -30.69 7.01
C ALA A 382 -10.44 -31.89 7.76
N ARG A 383 -11.65 -32.33 7.37
CA ARG A 383 -12.30 -33.52 7.94
C ARG A 383 -11.60 -34.83 7.57
N ALA A 384 -11.01 -34.92 6.38
CA ALA A 384 -10.44 -36.15 5.86
C ALA A 384 -9.01 -36.46 6.35
N LYS A 385 -8.23 -35.44 6.74
CA LYS A 385 -6.80 -35.61 7.05
C LYS A 385 -6.30 -34.96 8.34
N SER A 386 -7.16 -34.35 9.17
CA SER A 386 -6.76 -33.25 10.09
C SER A 386 -6.16 -32.08 9.28
N LEU A 387 -6.38 -30.83 9.70
CA LEU A 387 -5.89 -29.68 8.92
C LEU A 387 -4.37 -29.83 8.66
N PRO A 388 -3.91 -29.69 7.41
CA PRO A 388 -2.49 -29.76 7.11
C PRO A 388 -1.77 -28.62 7.85
N SER A 389 -0.62 -28.92 8.45
CA SER A 389 0.23 -27.92 9.10
C SER A 389 0.90 -27.07 8.03
N ALA A 390 0.16 -26.10 7.51
CA ALA A 390 0.69 -25.14 6.55
C ALA A 390 1.14 -23.88 7.30
N ARG A 391 2.37 -23.44 7.03
CA ARG A 391 2.85 -22.17 7.56
C ARG A 391 2.11 -21.00 6.93
N HIS A 392 1.69 -21.11 5.66
CA HIS A 392 0.92 -20.07 4.97
C HIS A 392 -0.31 -20.70 4.35
N MET A 393 -1.48 -20.44 4.94
CA MET A 393 -2.73 -21.07 4.54
C MET A 393 -3.76 -20.05 4.07
N LEU A 394 -4.49 -20.40 3.01
CA LEU A 394 -5.76 -19.79 2.65
C LEU A 394 -6.86 -20.85 2.80
N PHE A 395 -7.69 -20.70 3.84
CA PHE A 395 -8.79 -21.60 4.13
C PHE A 395 -10.08 -21.04 3.52
N ARG A 396 -10.60 -21.70 2.48
CA ARG A 396 -11.80 -21.25 1.75
C ARG A 396 -13.00 -22.12 2.11
N ILE A 397 -14.10 -21.46 2.45
CA ILE A 397 -15.40 -22.07 2.69
C ILE A 397 -16.31 -21.66 1.52
N SER A 398 -16.82 -22.63 0.80
CA SER A 398 -17.74 -22.44 -0.34
C SER A 398 -18.91 -23.41 -0.23
N ASP A 399 -19.96 -23.22 -1.02
CA ASP A 399 -21.13 -24.11 -1.02
C ASP A 399 -20.76 -25.58 -1.31
N GLU A 400 -19.78 -25.80 -2.19
CA GLU A 400 -19.27 -27.14 -2.53
C GLU A 400 -18.42 -27.77 -1.41
N HIS A 401 -17.79 -26.93 -0.60
CA HIS A 401 -16.88 -27.33 0.47
C HIS A 401 -17.29 -26.68 1.78
N TRP A 402 -18.52 -26.93 2.22
CA TRP A 402 -19.08 -26.32 3.42
C TRP A 402 -19.07 -27.28 4.63
N SER A 403 -19.00 -26.69 5.82
CA SER A 403 -19.20 -27.36 7.10
C SER A 403 -19.88 -26.37 8.06
N PRO A 404 -20.83 -26.79 8.92
CA PRO A 404 -21.46 -25.88 9.88
C PRO A 404 -20.46 -25.31 10.90
N THR A 405 -19.36 -26.01 11.13
CA THR A 405 -18.29 -25.56 12.03
C THR A 405 -16.93 -25.90 11.43
N VAL A 406 -15.99 -24.99 11.57
CA VAL A 406 -14.57 -25.14 11.24
C VAL A 406 -13.74 -24.63 12.41
N SER A 407 -12.61 -25.28 12.69
CA SER A 407 -11.69 -24.85 13.76
C SER A 407 -10.41 -24.30 13.16
N LEU A 408 -9.77 -23.36 13.87
CA LEU A 408 -8.42 -22.94 13.50
C LEU A 408 -7.47 -24.15 13.48
N PRO A 409 -6.58 -24.26 12.46
CA PRO A 409 -5.55 -25.28 12.44
C PRO A 409 -4.61 -25.16 13.65
N PRO A 410 -4.06 -26.28 14.15
CA PRO A 410 -3.01 -26.23 15.16
C PRO A 410 -1.73 -25.61 14.55
N ILE A 411 -0.96 -24.92 15.39
CA ILE A 411 0.40 -24.48 15.06
C ILE A 411 1.35 -25.57 15.57
N LEU A 412 2.19 -26.13 14.69
CA LEU A 412 3.04 -27.30 15.00
C LEU A 412 4.54 -26.98 14.96
N SER A 413 4.92 -25.71 14.87
CA SER A 413 6.32 -25.28 14.93
C SER A 413 6.45 -23.82 15.36
N GLU A 414 7.63 -23.47 15.86
CA GLU A 414 8.04 -22.11 16.26
C GLU A 414 8.18 -21.13 15.08
N GLU A 415 8.03 -21.62 13.86
CA GLU A 415 8.17 -20.83 12.65
C GLU A 415 6.99 -19.88 12.45
N SER A 416 7.15 -18.86 11.58
CA SER A 416 6.06 -17.91 11.34
C SER A 416 4.90 -18.52 10.54
N HIS A 417 3.70 -18.52 11.13
CA HIS A 417 2.45 -18.96 10.54
C HIS A 417 1.54 -17.79 10.15
N ARG A 418 0.77 -17.96 9.07
CA ARG A 418 -0.20 -16.99 8.53
C ARG A 418 -1.41 -17.74 8.01
N LEU A 419 -2.59 -17.32 8.42
CA LEU A 419 -3.84 -17.91 8.00
C LEU A 419 -4.80 -16.81 7.55
N LEU A 420 -5.43 -17.02 6.41
CA LEU A 420 -6.62 -16.29 6.02
C LEU A 420 -7.77 -17.28 5.90
N VAL A 421 -8.83 -17.07 6.68
CA VAL A 421 -10.10 -17.80 6.54
C VAL A 421 -11.04 -16.91 5.76
N ARG A 422 -11.63 -17.43 4.68
CA ARG A 422 -12.60 -16.71 3.85
C ARG A 422 -13.84 -17.58 3.64
N SER A 423 -15.01 -17.01 3.88
CA SER A 423 -16.29 -17.64 3.54
C SER A 423 -16.93 -16.95 2.34
N ASP A 424 -17.14 -17.68 1.27
CA ASP A 424 -18.01 -17.29 0.15
C ASP A 424 -19.26 -18.20 0.08
N ALA A 425 -19.50 -19.01 1.12
CA ALA A 425 -20.66 -19.90 1.18
C ALA A 425 -21.94 -19.12 1.47
N SER A 426 -23.03 -19.52 0.83
CA SER A 426 -24.37 -18.98 1.00
C SER A 426 -24.92 -19.23 2.40
N ALA A 427 -24.55 -20.37 3.01
CA ALA A 427 -24.91 -20.71 4.38
C ALA A 427 -23.84 -20.25 5.38
N GLU A 428 -24.29 -19.74 6.53
CA GLU A 428 -23.39 -19.34 7.61
C GLU A 428 -22.53 -20.50 8.12
N CYS A 429 -21.33 -20.18 8.60
CA CYS A 429 -20.37 -21.15 9.13
C CYS A 429 -19.81 -20.65 10.46
N VAL A 430 -19.78 -21.49 11.49
CA VAL A 430 -19.15 -21.13 12.77
C VAL A 430 -17.65 -21.40 12.71
N LEU A 431 -16.83 -20.37 12.91
CA LEU A 431 -15.39 -20.50 13.12
C LEU A 431 -15.10 -20.61 14.62
N ASP A 432 -14.51 -21.72 15.03
CA ASP A 432 -14.01 -21.96 16.38
C ASP A 432 -12.59 -21.40 16.53
N MET A 433 -12.47 -20.38 17.39
CA MET A 433 -11.29 -19.54 17.57
C MET A 433 -10.58 -19.79 18.91
N ARG A 434 -10.88 -20.88 19.62
CA ARG A 434 -10.31 -21.17 20.94
C ARG A 434 -8.78 -21.21 20.99
N ASN A 435 -8.11 -21.44 19.87
CA ASN A 435 -6.65 -21.39 19.75
C ASN A 435 -6.12 -20.01 19.29
N SER A 436 -6.81 -18.92 19.63
CA SER A 436 -6.42 -17.56 19.28
C SER A 436 -6.35 -16.64 20.49
N ASP A 437 -5.86 -15.42 20.29
CA ASP A 437 -5.84 -14.31 21.24
C ASP A 437 -7.21 -13.61 21.39
N VAL A 438 -8.21 -14.02 20.60
CA VAL A 438 -9.55 -13.44 20.64
C VAL A 438 -10.27 -13.94 21.90
N PRO A 439 -10.86 -13.06 22.73
CA PRO A 439 -11.54 -13.43 23.97
C PRO A 439 -12.90 -14.12 23.75
N MET A 440 -13.14 -14.70 22.58
CA MET A 440 -14.37 -15.37 22.18
C MET A 440 -14.06 -16.76 21.64
N ALA A 441 -14.84 -17.77 22.03
CA ALA A 441 -14.64 -19.14 21.57
C ALA A 441 -15.01 -19.34 20.09
N ARG A 442 -15.97 -18.56 19.58
CA ARG A 442 -16.55 -18.76 18.25
C ARG A 442 -17.01 -17.46 17.62
N VAL A 443 -17.06 -17.43 16.30
CA VAL A 443 -17.69 -16.37 15.51
C VAL A 443 -18.45 -16.97 14.33
N THR A 444 -19.60 -16.40 13.99
CA THR A 444 -20.37 -16.82 12.82
C THR A 444 -19.89 -16.07 11.59
N LEU A 445 -19.42 -16.78 10.57
CA LEU A 445 -19.02 -16.23 9.28
C LEU A 445 -20.18 -16.27 8.29
N SER A 446 -20.45 -15.14 7.66
CA SER A 446 -21.42 -14.96 6.58
C SER A 446 -20.70 -14.90 5.22
N ALA A 447 -21.45 -14.93 4.12
CA ALA A 447 -20.88 -14.82 2.77
C ALA A 447 -20.12 -13.49 2.60
N GLY A 448 -18.87 -13.56 2.13
CA GLY A 448 -17.98 -12.42 1.94
C GLY A 448 -17.06 -12.12 3.13
N ASP A 449 -17.28 -12.75 4.30
CA ASP A 449 -16.45 -12.53 5.48
C ASP A 449 -15.04 -13.09 5.29
N ALA A 450 -14.06 -12.33 5.80
CA ALA A 450 -12.69 -12.77 5.92
C ALA A 450 -12.11 -12.48 7.32
N VAL A 451 -11.34 -13.45 7.83
CA VAL A 451 -10.65 -13.35 9.12
C VAL A 451 -9.20 -13.77 8.96
N ALA A 452 -8.29 -12.88 9.34
CA ALA A 452 -6.85 -13.06 9.18
C ALA A 452 -6.18 -13.30 10.54
N PHE A 453 -5.30 -14.29 10.61
CA PHE A 453 -4.51 -14.62 11.79
C PHE A 453 -3.04 -14.80 11.44
N VAL A 454 -2.16 -14.52 12.40
CA VAL A 454 -0.73 -14.81 12.31
C VAL A 454 -0.22 -15.42 13.61
N CYS A 455 0.88 -16.15 13.56
CA CYS A 455 1.70 -16.46 14.72
C CYS A 455 3.14 -16.24 14.28
N LEU A 456 3.75 -15.15 14.73
CA LEU A 456 5.07 -14.71 14.27
C LEU A 456 6.14 -14.85 15.34
N ASP A 457 5.74 -15.07 16.58
CA ASP A 457 6.57 -15.05 17.78
C ASP A 457 6.83 -16.43 18.39
N GLY A 458 6.30 -17.50 17.78
CA GLY A 458 6.43 -18.86 18.28
C GLY A 458 5.47 -19.23 19.41
N SER A 459 4.53 -18.35 19.79
CA SER A 459 3.60 -18.57 20.91
C SER A 459 2.65 -19.77 20.76
N GLU A 460 2.65 -20.45 19.60
CA GLU A 460 1.67 -21.50 19.22
C GLU A 460 0.19 -21.06 19.32
N GLN A 461 -0.05 -19.76 19.45
CA GLN A 461 -1.38 -19.14 19.53
C GLN A 461 -1.61 -18.21 18.33
N TRP A 462 -2.79 -18.28 17.72
CA TRP A 462 -3.15 -17.40 16.62
C TRP A 462 -3.45 -15.99 17.10
N GLN A 463 -2.81 -14.98 16.51
CA GLN A 463 -3.05 -13.56 16.76
C GLN A 463 -3.93 -12.99 15.65
N LEU A 464 -5.10 -12.46 16.01
CA LEU A 464 -6.04 -11.83 15.09
C LEU A 464 -5.41 -10.57 14.46
N GLN A 465 -5.41 -10.51 13.13
CA GLN A 465 -5.09 -9.29 12.39
C GLN A 465 -6.38 -8.49 12.20
N VAL A 466 -6.51 -7.43 12.99
CA VAL A 466 -7.70 -6.58 13.05
C VAL A 466 -7.31 -5.11 13.00
N ARG A 467 -8.17 -4.27 12.39
CA ARG A 467 -8.03 -2.83 12.45
C ARG A 467 -8.22 -2.38 13.90
N ASP A 468 -7.20 -1.70 14.43
CA ASP A 468 -7.19 -1.16 15.78
C ASP A 468 -7.39 0.34 15.73
N CYS A 469 -8.44 0.80 16.39
CA CYS A 469 -8.93 2.17 16.41
C CYS A 469 -8.85 2.71 17.84
N SER A 470 -8.71 4.01 17.99
CA SER A 470 -8.64 4.66 19.30
C SER A 470 -9.53 5.92 19.37
N PRO A 471 -9.74 6.49 20.56
CA PRO A 471 -10.43 7.77 20.71
C PRO A 471 -9.83 8.93 19.90
N ASP A 472 -8.51 9.00 19.72
CA ASP A 472 -7.91 10.03 18.87
C ASP A 472 -8.33 9.92 17.39
N ASP A 473 -8.70 8.71 16.94
CA ASP A 473 -9.10 8.45 15.55
C ASP A 473 -10.60 8.67 15.31
N HIS A 474 -11.43 8.31 16.28
CA HIS A 474 -12.88 8.24 16.11
C HIS A 474 -13.69 8.93 17.22
N SER A 475 -13.02 9.65 18.12
CA SER A 475 -13.63 10.32 19.26
C SER A 475 -14.50 9.34 20.07
N GLN A 476 -15.74 9.72 20.40
CA GLN A 476 -16.65 8.87 21.18
C GLN A 476 -17.32 7.76 20.36
N SER A 477 -17.18 7.74 19.03
CA SER A 477 -17.92 6.81 18.17
C SER A 477 -17.04 5.62 17.76
N ILE A 478 -17.32 4.44 18.29
CA ILE A 478 -16.63 3.22 17.84
C ILE A 478 -17.05 2.94 16.39
N PRO A 479 -16.11 2.72 15.45
CA PRO A 479 -16.45 2.39 14.08
C PRO A 479 -17.01 0.97 13.97
N ALA A 480 -17.90 0.72 13.00
CA ALA A 480 -18.31 -0.64 12.64
C ALA A 480 -17.20 -1.36 11.86
N PRO A 481 -17.14 -2.70 11.91
CA PRO A 481 -16.43 -3.48 10.91
C PRO A 481 -16.90 -3.08 9.50
N CYS A 482 -15.97 -2.91 8.58
CA CYS A 482 -16.25 -2.45 7.21
C CYS A 482 -15.41 -3.25 6.19
N ASP A 483 -15.64 -3.06 4.89
CA ASP A 483 -14.86 -3.68 3.82
C ASP A 483 -14.77 -5.22 3.88
N GLY A 484 -15.80 -5.89 4.41
CA GLY A 484 -15.81 -7.35 4.63
C GLY A 484 -14.91 -7.84 5.78
N GLU A 485 -14.40 -6.91 6.60
CA GLU A 485 -13.80 -7.21 7.89
C GLU A 485 -14.87 -7.74 8.85
N LYS A 486 -14.54 -8.84 9.52
CA LYS A 486 -15.43 -9.40 10.55
C LYS A 486 -15.30 -8.69 11.89
N PHE A 487 -14.11 -8.20 12.21
CA PHE A 487 -13.76 -7.63 13.50
C PHE A 487 -13.28 -6.19 13.32
N VAL A 488 -13.52 -5.38 14.35
CA VAL A 488 -12.79 -4.14 14.61
C VAL A 488 -12.41 -4.10 16.08
N ARG A 489 -11.21 -3.59 16.39
CA ARG A 489 -10.75 -3.40 17.76
C ARG A 489 -10.75 -1.90 18.07
N TYR A 490 -11.23 -1.57 19.25
CA TYR A 490 -11.24 -0.22 19.78
C TYR A 490 -10.50 -0.21 21.11
N THR A 491 -9.31 0.40 21.13
CA THR A 491 -8.39 0.35 22.26
C THR A 491 -8.35 1.69 22.99
N LEU A 492 -8.74 1.66 24.26
CA LEU A 492 -8.62 2.77 25.21
C LEU A 492 -7.29 2.60 25.94
N SER A 493 -6.39 3.58 25.84
CA SER A 493 -5.02 3.47 26.34
C SER A 493 -4.63 4.65 27.22
N TYR A 494 -3.44 4.58 27.82
CA TYR A 494 -2.92 5.64 28.67
C TYR A 494 -2.71 6.93 27.87
N GLY A 495 -3.47 7.98 28.20
CA GLY A 495 -3.42 9.27 27.49
C GLY A 495 -4.28 9.35 26.22
N ASN A 496 -4.92 8.26 25.80
CA ASN A 496 -5.87 8.23 24.68
C ASN A 496 -7.10 7.39 25.10
N TYR A 497 -7.96 8.04 25.87
CA TYR A 497 -9.11 7.46 26.56
C TYR A 497 -10.27 8.47 26.59
N LEU A 498 -11.50 7.95 26.60
CA LEU A 498 -12.70 8.74 26.86
C LEU A 498 -13.58 8.03 27.89
N PRO A 499 -14.24 8.77 28.79
CA PRO A 499 -15.10 8.16 29.83
C PRO A 499 -16.41 7.57 29.29
N LEU A 500 -16.74 7.89 28.04
CA LEU A 500 -17.95 7.46 27.38
C LEU A 500 -17.67 7.25 25.90
N VAL A 501 -18.04 6.08 25.40
CA VAL A 501 -17.98 5.72 23.99
C VAL A 501 -19.27 5.02 23.57
N TYR A 502 -19.56 5.07 22.28
CA TYR A 502 -20.79 4.54 21.70
C TYR A 502 -20.46 3.44 20.69
N LEU A 503 -21.11 2.28 20.83
CA LEU A 503 -21.15 1.26 19.81
C LEU A 503 -21.81 1.82 18.55
N PRO A 504 -21.35 1.43 17.34
CA PRO A 504 -21.88 1.97 16.10
C PRO A 504 -23.37 1.65 15.94
N ALA A 505 -24.11 2.58 15.35
CA ALA A 505 -25.57 2.47 15.24
C ALA A 505 -26.05 1.36 14.28
N VAL A 506 -25.17 0.89 13.39
CA VAL A 506 -25.42 -0.15 12.38
C VAL A 506 -24.10 -0.84 12.07
N ALA A 507 -24.13 -2.15 11.84
CA ALA A 507 -23.05 -2.90 11.22
C ALA A 507 -23.62 -3.99 10.30
N ALA A 508 -22.75 -4.70 9.59
CA ALA A 508 -23.15 -5.93 8.90
C ALA A 508 -23.55 -7.01 9.92
N ALA A 509 -24.44 -7.92 9.52
CA ALA A 509 -24.86 -9.04 10.36
C ALA A 509 -23.66 -9.81 10.91
N ASN A 510 -23.73 -10.15 12.20
CA ASN A 510 -22.68 -10.85 12.93
C ASN A 510 -21.32 -10.11 12.97
N GLY A 511 -21.25 -8.82 12.63
CA GLY A 511 -20.03 -8.03 12.79
C GLY A 511 -19.63 -7.92 14.26
N VAL A 512 -18.33 -7.92 14.55
CA VAL A 512 -17.81 -7.96 15.93
C VAL A 512 -17.00 -6.70 16.27
N VAL A 513 -17.33 -6.08 17.39
CA VAL A 513 -16.55 -5.01 18.01
C VAL A 513 -15.85 -5.55 19.26
N LEU A 514 -14.53 -5.43 19.30
CA LEU A 514 -13.71 -5.72 20.48
C LEU A 514 -13.33 -4.40 21.14
N VAL A 515 -13.80 -4.15 22.36
CA VAL A 515 -13.39 -2.97 23.14
C VAL A 515 -12.35 -3.42 24.15
N VAL A 516 -11.14 -2.88 24.05
CA VAL A 516 -10.00 -3.20 24.92
C VAL A 516 -9.70 -1.97 25.77
N SER A 517 -9.53 -2.15 27.08
CA SER A 517 -9.14 -1.05 27.97
C SER A 517 -7.84 -1.35 28.67
N GLU A 518 -6.81 -0.57 28.35
CA GLU A 518 -5.55 -0.43 29.09
C GLU A 518 -5.54 0.87 29.91
N ALA A 519 -6.62 1.65 29.84
CA ALA A 519 -6.74 2.94 30.49
C ALA A 519 -6.87 2.78 32.02
N PRO A 520 -6.33 3.73 32.81
CA PRO A 520 -6.36 3.65 34.27
C PRO A 520 -7.74 3.89 34.89
N TYR A 521 -8.72 4.35 34.10
CA TYR A 521 -10.07 4.68 34.54
C TYR A 521 -11.11 3.88 33.75
N GLU A 522 -12.26 3.65 34.38
CA GLU A 522 -13.38 2.95 33.77
C GLU A 522 -13.96 3.73 32.58
N THR A 523 -14.35 3.03 31.52
CA THR A 523 -15.10 3.61 30.39
C THR A 523 -16.52 3.06 30.39
N ARG A 524 -17.49 3.94 30.16
CA ARG A 524 -18.88 3.56 29.90
C ARG A 524 -19.06 3.36 28.39
N ILE A 525 -19.65 2.23 28.01
CA ILE A 525 -19.94 1.87 26.63
C ILE A 525 -21.45 1.84 26.48
N CYS A 526 -21.98 2.71 25.62
CA CYS A 526 -23.41 2.81 25.36
C CYS A 526 -23.74 2.41 23.92
N HIS A 527 -25.01 2.08 23.69
CA HIS A 527 -25.50 1.81 22.34
C HIS A 527 -25.95 3.12 21.67
N ALA A 528 -25.60 3.34 20.40
CA ALA A 528 -25.97 4.58 19.70
C ALA A 528 -27.48 4.71 19.40
N ARG A 529 -28.26 3.62 19.43
CA ARG A 529 -29.72 3.63 19.31
C ARG A 529 -30.35 2.94 20.53
N GLY A 530 -31.12 3.66 21.34
CA GLY A 530 -31.93 3.07 22.40
C GLY A 530 -32.33 4.06 23.48
N ALA A 531 -33.63 4.12 23.79
CA ALA A 531 -34.24 5.00 24.80
C ALA A 531 -34.14 4.45 26.24
N ASP A 532 -33.53 3.28 26.42
CA ASP A 532 -33.11 2.71 27.70
C ASP A 532 -31.61 2.44 27.60
N GLU A 533 -30.80 3.21 28.33
CA GLU A 533 -29.33 3.18 28.30
C GLU A 533 -28.81 1.81 28.79
N ILE A 534 -28.72 0.82 27.89
CA ILE A 534 -27.89 -0.36 28.16
C ILE A 534 -26.44 0.14 28.20
N GLU A 535 -25.92 0.23 29.41
CA GLU A 535 -24.57 0.68 29.71
C GLU A 535 -23.72 -0.52 30.13
N HIS A 536 -22.56 -0.65 29.49
CA HIS A 536 -21.51 -1.57 29.89
C HIS A 536 -20.34 -0.78 30.46
N VAL A 537 -19.69 -1.30 31.49
CA VAL A 537 -18.49 -0.68 32.08
C VAL A 537 -17.30 -1.56 31.81
N ILE A 538 -16.21 -0.97 31.31
CA ILE A 538 -14.94 -1.65 31.08
C ILE A 538 -13.83 -1.02 31.92
N SER A 539 -13.09 -1.86 32.64
CA SER A 539 -11.95 -1.49 33.50
C SER A 539 -10.61 -1.83 32.85
N ALA A 540 -9.53 -1.32 33.44
CA ALA A 540 -8.16 -1.62 33.02
C ALA A 540 -7.88 -3.14 32.92
N GLY A 541 -7.23 -3.56 31.83
CA GLY A 541 -6.88 -4.94 31.54
C GLY A 541 -8.03 -5.80 30.99
N GLN A 542 -9.23 -5.23 30.80
CA GLN A 542 -10.38 -5.97 30.28
C GLN A 542 -10.55 -5.81 28.78
N THR A 543 -11.15 -6.84 28.17
CA THR A 543 -11.67 -6.81 26.81
C THR A 543 -13.13 -7.25 26.85
N LEU A 544 -14.02 -6.44 26.26
CA LEU A 544 -15.40 -6.79 26.01
C LEU A 544 -15.61 -7.02 24.51
N ALA A 545 -16.44 -8.00 24.16
CA ALA A 545 -16.77 -8.31 22.78
C ALA A 545 -18.27 -8.16 22.55
N PHE A 546 -18.63 -7.54 21.43
CA PHE A 546 -20.00 -7.28 21.04
C PHE A 546 -20.24 -7.78 19.62
N THR A 547 -21.33 -8.51 19.39
CA THR A 547 -21.77 -8.96 18.06
C THR A 547 -23.02 -8.20 17.64
N TYR A 548 -23.10 -7.80 16.37
CA TYR A 548 -24.27 -7.12 15.84
C TYR A 548 -25.36 -8.11 15.40
N ASP A 549 -26.55 -7.97 15.98
CA ASP A 549 -27.77 -8.66 15.59
C ASP A 549 -28.56 -7.74 14.65
N GLU A 550 -28.48 -8.00 13.34
CA GLU A 550 -29.17 -7.22 12.32
C GLU A 550 -30.70 -7.27 12.46
N PRO A 551 -31.35 -8.43 12.66
CA PRO A 551 -32.78 -8.51 12.94
C PRO A 551 -33.23 -7.68 14.15
N ALA A 552 -32.46 -7.68 15.25
CA ALA A 552 -32.78 -6.89 16.43
C ALA A 552 -32.38 -5.40 16.30
N GLY A 553 -31.51 -5.07 15.33
CA GLY A 553 -30.99 -3.72 15.12
C GLY A 553 -30.11 -3.23 16.27
N GLY A 554 -29.39 -4.14 16.93
CA GLY A 554 -28.64 -3.86 18.16
C GLY A 554 -27.44 -4.76 18.36
N TRP A 555 -26.63 -4.45 19.39
CA TRP A 555 -25.47 -5.23 19.77
C TRP A 555 -25.80 -6.17 20.92
N SER A 556 -25.22 -7.36 20.93
CA SER A 556 -25.24 -8.29 22.05
C SER A 556 -23.83 -8.46 22.60
N MET A 557 -23.68 -8.40 23.93
CA MET A 557 -22.40 -8.69 24.57
C MET A 557 -22.16 -10.20 24.59
N GLU A 558 -20.98 -10.62 24.15
CA GLU A 558 -20.61 -12.02 24.05
C GLU A 558 -19.94 -12.52 25.34
N PRO A 559 -20.14 -13.80 25.71
CA PRO A 559 -19.44 -14.38 26.85
C PRO A 559 -17.94 -14.45 26.54
N VAL A 560 -17.15 -13.74 27.34
CA VAL A 560 -15.69 -13.75 27.24
C VAL A 560 -15.14 -15.06 27.79
N LEU A 561 -14.21 -15.68 27.07
CA LEU A 561 -13.40 -16.77 27.61
C LEU A 561 -12.58 -16.21 28.78
N THR A 562 -12.94 -16.57 30.01
CA THR A 562 -12.07 -16.36 31.16
C THR A 562 -10.89 -17.30 30.97
N ASN A 563 -9.73 -16.76 30.59
CA ASN A 563 -8.48 -17.51 30.72
C ASN A 563 -8.37 -17.87 32.19
N ALA A 564 -8.53 -19.16 32.51
CA ALA A 564 -8.11 -19.66 33.80
C ALA A 564 -6.61 -19.36 33.86
N THR A 565 -6.23 -18.33 34.62
CA THR A 565 -4.86 -18.16 35.07
C THR A 565 -4.50 -19.47 35.75
N SER A 566 -3.68 -20.28 35.08
CA SER A 566 -2.98 -21.37 35.73
C SER A 566 -2.11 -20.74 36.80
N ASP A 567 -2.49 -20.96 38.06
CA ASP A 567 -1.68 -20.70 39.25
C ASP A 567 -0.27 -21.31 39.13
#